data_AF-A0A537KJR2-F1
#
_entry.id   AF-A0A537KJR2-F1
#
_cell.length_a   1.000
_cell.length_b   1.000
_cell.length_c   1.000
_cell.angle_alpha   90.00
_cell.angle_beta   90.00
_cell.angle_gamma   90.00
#
_symmetry.space_group_name_H-M   'P 1'
#
loop_
_entity.id
_entity.type
_entity.pdbx_description
1 polymer ?
#
loop_
_entity_poly.entity_id
_entity_poly.type
_entity_poly.pdbx_seq_one_letter_code
_entity_poly.pdbx_strand_id
1 'polypeptide(L)'
;MAVAPTPSMFAPVSTPAFAIREVSFLVLAIAMFIFIVVAGLTVYAIIRFRRRPGDDGREPPQVYGSTQIELAWTVVPFLIVIVLFLTTTRYIFAIEGR
;
A
#
# COMPACT_ATOMS: atom_id res chain seq x y z
N MET A 1 -23.16 21.90 -28.80
CA MET A 1 -23.26 21.35 -27.45
C MET A 1 -21.85 20.99 -27.01
N ALA A 2 -21.27 21.69 -26.02
CA ALA A 2 -19.91 21.40 -25.57
C ALA A 2 -19.92 20.11 -24.74
N VAL A 3 -19.07 19.15 -25.09
CA VAL A 3 -18.87 17.92 -24.30
C VAL A 3 -18.15 18.31 -23.01
N ALA A 4 -18.75 18.06 -21.86
CA ALA A 4 -18.08 18.29 -20.58
C ALA A 4 -16.86 17.35 -20.50
N PRO A 5 -15.68 17.85 -20.07
CA PRO A 5 -14.49 17.03 -19.97
C PRO A 5 -14.68 15.91 -18.95
N THR A 6 -14.14 14.73 -19.26
CA THR A 6 -14.16 13.58 -18.35
C THR A 6 -13.46 13.94 -17.04
N PRO A 7 -14.10 13.76 -15.87
CA PRO A 7 -13.46 14.01 -14.58
C PRO A 7 -12.18 13.16 -14.44
N SER A 8 -11.09 13.78 -14.01
CA SER A 8 -9.80 13.11 -13.81
C SER A 8 -9.16 13.59 -12.52
N MET A 9 -8.63 12.65 -11.73
CA MET A 9 -7.88 12.99 -10.51
C MET A 9 -6.58 13.75 -10.82
N PHE A 10 -6.02 13.57 -12.02
CA PHE A 10 -4.80 14.24 -12.45
C PHE A 10 -5.05 15.67 -12.94
N ALA A 11 -6.32 16.02 -13.20
CA ALA A 11 -6.74 17.34 -13.66
C ALA A 11 -7.94 17.86 -12.84
N PRO A 12 -7.76 18.17 -11.54
CA PRO A 12 -8.82 18.72 -10.71
C PRO A 12 -9.23 20.13 -11.15
N VAL A 13 -10.54 20.40 -11.15
CA VAL A 13 -11.11 21.68 -11.62
C VAL A 13 -11.94 22.41 -10.55
N SER A 14 -12.07 21.84 -9.35
CA SER A 14 -12.85 22.42 -8.25
C SER A 14 -12.08 22.31 -6.93
N THR A 15 -12.34 23.23 -6.01
CA THR A 15 -11.75 23.25 -4.66
C THR A 15 -11.79 21.90 -3.94
N PRO A 16 -12.93 21.17 -3.87
CA PRO A 16 -12.95 19.84 -3.28
C PRO A 16 -12.15 18.80 -4.08
N ALA A 17 -12.10 18.91 -5.42
CA ALA A 17 -11.32 17.98 -6.25
C ALA A 17 -9.81 18.07 -5.97
N PHE A 18 -9.27 19.26 -5.68
CA PHE A 18 -7.87 19.40 -5.25
C PHE A 18 -7.62 18.66 -3.94
N ALA A 19 -8.54 18.78 -2.97
CA ALA A 19 -8.42 18.13 -1.67
C ALA A 19 -8.46 16.59 -1.79
N ILE A 20 -9.36 16.06 -2.63
CA ILE A 20 -9.42 14.63 -2.94
C ILE A 20 -8.12 14.14 -3.58
N ARG A 21 -7.57 14.89 -4.54
CA ARG A 21 -6.31 14.53 -5.22
C ARG A 21 -5.15 14.34 -4.24
N GLU A 22 -5.02 15.24 -3.27
CA GLU A 22 -3.93 15.14 -2.27
C GLU A 22 -4.03 13.84 -1.44
N VAL A 23 -5.23 13.48 -0.99
CA VAL A 23 -5.45 12.20 -0.27
C VAL A 23 -5.22 11.00 -1.19
N SER A 24 -5.65 11.07 -2.45
CA SER A 24 -5.39 10.01 -3.43
C SER A 24 -3.90 9.77 -3.65
N PHE A 25 -3.08 10.83 -3.76
CA PHE A 25 -1.63 10.68 -3.89
C PHE A 25 -0.99 10.10 -2.62
N LEU A 26 -1.47 10.46 -1.43
CA LEU A 26 -1.02 9.84 -0.18
C LEU A 26 -1.30 8.32 -0.17
N VAL A 27 -2.52 7.92 -0.54
CA VAL A 27 -2.90 6.50 -0.63
C VAL A 27 -2.05 5.77 -1.66
N LEU A 28 -1.85 6.36 -2.85
CA LEU A 28 -1.00 5.77 -3.89
C LEU A 28 0.45 5.63 -3.45
N ALA A 29 1.01 6.61 -2.73
CA ALA A 29 2.37 6.54 -2.23
C ALA A 29 2.53 5.39 -1.22
N ILE A 30 1.60 5.25 -0.28
CA ILE A 30 1.59 4.14 0.70
C ILE A 30 1.41 2.79 -0.02
N ALA A 31 0.46 2.69 -0.95
CA ALA A 31 0.22 1.46 -1.70
C ALA A 31 1.44 1.05 -2.53
N MET A 32 2.08 2.01 -3.21
CA MET A 32 3.31 1.79 -3.97
C MET A 32 4.44 1.31 -3.06
N PHE A 33 4.60 1.92 -1.88
CA PHE A 33 5.60 1.49 -0.90
C PHE A 33 5.37 0.05 -0.44
N ILE A 34 4.13 -0.30 -0.05
CA ILE A 34 3.76 -1.67 0.34
C ILE A 34 4.03 -2.64 -0.82
N PHE A 35 3.63 -2.28 -2.03
CA PHE A 35 3.84 -3.10 -3.22
C PHE A 35 5.32 -3.37 -3.46
N ILE A 36 6.19 -2.36 -3.41
CA ILE A 36 7.63 -2.52 -3.59
C ILE A 36 8.22 -3.46 -2.52
N VAL A 37 7.81 -3.30 -1.25
CA VAL A 37 8.30 -4.15 -0.16
C VAL A 37 7.86 -5.61 -0.37
N VAL A 38 6.57 -5.86 -0.58
CA VAL A 38 6.02 -7.21 -0.71
C VAL A 38 6.51 -7.88 -1.99
N ALA A 39 6.44 -7.19 -3.13
CA ALA A 39 6.94 -7.69 -4.40
C ALA A 39 8.45 -7.94 -4.35
N GLY A 40 9.22 -7.02 -3.74
CA GLY A 40 10.66 -7.16 -3.57
C GLY A 40 11.04 -8.37 -2.72
N LEU A 41 10.38 -8.57 -1.56
CA LEU A 41 10.58 -9.76 -0.72
C LEU A 41 10.19 -11.05 -1.44
N THR A 42 9.11 -11.02 -2.23
CA THR A 42 8.66 -12.17 -3.02
C THR A 42 9.67 -12.53 -4.11
N VAL A 43 10.13 -11.54 -4.89
CA VAL A 43 11.16 -11.71 -5.93
C VAL A 43 12.46 -12.21 -5.30
N TYR A 44 12.87 -11.63 -4.16
CA TYR A 44 14.02 -12.10 -3.41
C TYR A 44 13.88 -13.56 -3.00
N ALA A 45 12.73 -13.95 -2.44
CA ALA A 45 12.47 -15.34 -2.03
C ALA A 45 12.54 -16.31 -3.21
N ILE A 46 11.92 -15.95 -4.35
CA ILE A 46 11.97 -16.73 -5.59
C ILE A 46 13.41 -16.92 -6.05
N ILE A 47 14.21 -15.85 -6.13
CA ILE A 47 15.59 -15.95 -6.63
C ILE A 47 16.50 -16.69 -5.64
N ARG A 48 16.36 -16.41 -4.34
CA ARG A 48 17.25 -16.91 -3.28
C ARG A 48 17.02 -18.38 -2.96
N PHE A 49 15.76 -18.82 -2.92
CA PHE A 49 15.34 -20.16 -2.49
C PHE A 49 14.88 -21.06 -3.65
N ARG A 50 15.08 -20.65 -4.91
CA ARG A 50 14.90 -21.55 -6.06
C ARG A 50 15.85 -22.74 -5.96
N ARG A 51 15.31 -23.95 -6.18
CA ARG A 51 16.05 -25.21 -6.27
C ARG A 51 17.17 -25.11 -7.32
N ARG A 52 18.38 -25.56 -6.97
CA ARG A 52 19.56 -25.44 -7.83
C ARG A 52 20.02 -26.81 -8.36
N PRO A 53 20.70 -26.86 -9.52
CA PRO A 53 21.42 -28.06 -9.94
C PRO A 53 22.47 -28.42 -8.89
N GLY A 54 22.46 -29.65 -8.39
CA GLY A 54 23.36 -30.12 -7.32
C GLY A 54 22.81 -29.95 -5.90
N ASP A 55 21.57 -29.49 -5.73
CA ASP A 55 20.86 -29.53 -4.45
C ASP A 55 20.67 -30.99 -4.00
N ASP A 56 21.10 -31.31 -2.77
CA ASP A 56 21.17 -32.68 -2.24
C ASP A 56 19.78 -33.26 -1.92
N GLY A 57 18.73 -32.47 -2.13
CA GLY A 57 17.34 -32.87 -1.98
C GLY A 57 16.92 -33.07 -0.53
N ARG A 58 17.76 -32.66 0.43
CA ARG A 58 17.40 -32.69 1.85
C ARG A 58 16.26 -31.72 2.13
N GLU A 59 15.42 -32.10 3.07
CA GLU A 59 14.31 -31.26 3.52
C GLU A 59 14.87 -29.97 4.16
N PRO A 60 14.39 -28.78 3.78
CA PRO A 60 14.79 -27.53 4.42
C PRO A 60 14.37 -27.49 5.90
N PRO A 61 15.00 -26.62 6.71
CA PRO A 61 14.61 -26.41 8.10
C PRO A 61 13.12 -26.06 8.24
N GLN A 62 12.38 -26.85 9.03
CA GLN A 62 10.95 -26.64 9.28
C GLN A 62 10.76 -25.56 10.35
N VAL A 63 10.65 -24.31 9.90
CA VAL A 63 10.38 -23.16 10.77
C VAL A 63 8.89 -22.85 10.73
N TYR A 64 8.20 -23.05 11.84
CA TYR A 64 6.73 -22.92 11.90
C TYR A 64 6.21 -21.49 12.05
N GLY A 65 7.05 -20.54 12.48
CA GLY A 65 6.62 -19.16 12.63
C GLY A 65 7.53 -18.35 13.55
N SER A 66 7.14 -17.11 13.78
CA SER A 66 7.81 -16.21 14.72
C SER A 66 6.81 -15.17 15.21
N THR A 67 6.47 -15.23 16.50
CA THR A 67 5.56 -14.29 17.15
C THR A 67 5.98 -12.83 16.95
N GLN A 68 7.29 -12.56 16.91
CA GLN A 68 7.79 -11.20 16.69
C GLN A 68 7.50 -10.70 15.27
N ILE A 69 7.68 -11.56 14.26
CA ILE A 69 7.40 -11.20 12.87
C ILE A 69 5.88 -11.09 12.67
N GLU A 70 5.13 -12.01 13.29
CA GLU A 70 3.67 -11.99 13.32
C GLU A 70 3.10 -10.69 13.89
N LEU A 71 3.64 -10.23 15.01
CA LEU A 71 3.26 -8.97 15.61
C LEU A 71 3.64 -7.78 14.70
N ALA A 72 4.85 -7.78 14.14
CA ALA A 72 5.34 -6.70 13.30
C ALA A 72 4.45 -6.48 12.07
N TRP A 73 4.10 -7.55 11.33
CA TRP A 73 3.25 -7.43 10.16
C TRP A 73 1.78 -7.20 10.48
N THR A 74 1.35 -7.34 11.74
CA THR A 74 -0.04 -7.04 12.14
C THR A 74 -0.16 -5.58 12.57
N VAL A 75 0.80 -5.11 13.38
CA VAL A 75 0.83 -3.73 13.88
C VAL A 75 1.06 -2.73 12.75
N VAL A 76 1.96 -3.02 11.80
CA VAL A 76 2.28 -2.08 10.72
C VAL A 76 1.05 -1.77 9.84
N PRO A 77 0.30 -2.74 9.28
CA PRO A 77 -0.92 -2.47 8.53
C PRO A 77 -2.00 -1.78 9.38
N PHE A 78 -2.13 -2.15 10.65
CA PHE A 78 -3.09 -1.51 11.55
C PHE A 78 -2.80 0.00 11.71
N LEU A 79 -1.54 0.38 11.93
CA LEU A 79 -1.12 1.78 12.03
C LEU A 79 -1.34 2.53 10.70
N ILE A 80 -1.06 1.90 9.56
CA ILE A 80 -1.30 2.50 8.24
C ILE A 80 -2.78 2.84 8.08
N VAL A 81 -3.68 1.92 8.44
CA VAL A 81 -5.13 2.15 8.37
C VAL A 81 -5.56 3.29 9.29
N ILE A 82 -5.04 3.38 10.52
CA ILE A 82 -5.34 4.50 11.44
C ILE A 82 -4.94 5.84 10.81
N VAL A 83 -3.73 5.95 10.24
CA VAL A 83 -3.26 7.20 9.63
C VAL A 83 -4.14 7.60 8.44
N LEU A 84 -4.48 6.63 7.59
CA LEU A 84 -5.37 6.86 6.44
C LEU A 84 -6.77 7.28 6.89
N PHE A 85 -7.31 6.63 7.92
CA PHE A 85 -8.61 6.95 8.49
C PHE A 85 -8.63 8.39 9.02
N LEU A 86 -7.71 8.73 9.93
CA LEU A 86 -7.63 10.07 10.52
C LEU A 86 -7.44 11.16 9.46
N THR A 87 -6.61 10.89 8.46
CA THR A 87 -6.40 11.83 7.35
C THR A 87 -7.68 11.99 6.54
N THR A 88 -8.31 10.90 6.11
CA THR A 88 -9.53 10.96 5.29
C THR A 88 -10.67 11.67 6.03
N THR A 89 -10.88 11.35 7.31
CA THR A 89 -11.87 12.01 8.17
C THR A 89 -11.64 13.52 8.26
N ARG A 90 -10.39 13.96 8.44
CA ARG A 90 -10.05 15.40 8.44
C ARG A 90 -10.46 16.06 7.11
N TYR A 91 -10.18 15.43 5.98
CA TYR A 91 -10.53 15.96 4.66
C TYR A 91 -12.04 16.04 4.45
N ILE A 92 -12.80 15.03 4.89
CA ILE A 92 -14.27 15.03 4.83
C ILE A 92 -14.83 16.23 5.59
N PHE A 93 -14.45 16.41 6.85
CA PHE A 93 -14.94 17.55 7.66
C PHE A 93 -14.51 18.91 7.09
N ALA A 94 -13.33 18.99 6.46
CA ALA A 94 -12.87 20.22 5.83
C ALA A 94 -13.64 20.57 4.53
N ILE A 95 -14.25 19.59 3.87
CA ILE A 95 -15.06 19.77 2.66
C ILE A 95 -16.53 20.03 3.04
N GLU A 96 -17.10 19.24 3.94
CA GLU A 96 -18.50 19.37 4.39
C GLU A 96 -18.74 20.60 5.25
N GLY A 97 -17.74 21.04 6.02
CA GLY A 97 -17.81 22.25 6.84
C GLY A 97 -17.70 23.57 6.06
N ARG A 98 -17.72 23.52 4.72
CA ARG A 98 -17.70 24.67 3.82
C ARG A 98 -18.98 24.76 3.01
#